data_AF-E9IQU6-F1
#
_entry.id   AF-E9IQU6-F1
#
_cell.length_a   1.000
_cell.length_b   1.000
_cell.length_c   1.000
_cell.angle_alpha   90.00
_cell.angle_beta   90.00
_cell.angle_gamma   90.00
#
_symmetry.space_group_name_H-M   'P 1'
#
loop_
_entity.id
_entity.type
_entity.pdbx_description
1 polymer ?
#
loop_
_entity_poly.entity_id
_entity_poly.type
_entity_poly.pdbx_seq_one_letter_code
_entity_poly.pdbx_strand_id
1 'polypeptide(L)'
;MGKSKWLPKGYVWEVQEAARKSKKGRTMGAMIVWIREGIGREKDDKERKEEGLQAVKVNLGEEWWRLIGVYVNKDLEEKMGKLRE
;
A
#
# COMPACT_ATOMS: atom_id res chain seq x y z
N MET A 1 -3.56 3.53 -15.93
CA MET A 1 -2.27 2.86 -16.20
C MET A 1 -2.56 1.44 -16.68
N GLY A 2 -2.17 1.08 -17.90
CA GLY A 2 -2.39 -0.25 -18.46
C GLY A 2 -1.62 -1.32 -17.67
N LYS A 3 -2.21 -2.51 -17.48
CA LYS A 3 -1.58 -3.62 -16.76
C LYS A 3 -0.21 -3.92 -17.38
N SER A 4 0.87 -3.65 -16.66
CA SER A 4 2.24 -3.85 -17.15
C SER A 4 2.48 -5.34 -17.40
N LYS A 5 3.05 -5.68 -18.56
CA LYS A 5 3.27 -7.07 -19.06
C LYS A 5 4.11 -7.94 -18.12
N TRP A 6 4.77 -7.33 -17.14
CA TRP A 6 5.69 -7.94 -16.19
C TRP A 6 5.08 -8.28 -14.82
N LEU A 7 3.84 -7.85 -14.57
CA LEU A 7 3.17 -8.14 -13.30
C LEU A 7 2.49 -9.52 -13.37
N PRO A 8 2.64 -10.36 -12.34
CA PRO A 8 1.91 -11.63 -12.22
C PRO A 8 0.43 -11.47 -12.53
N LYS A 9 -0.07 -12.32 -13.43
CA LYS A 9 -1.50 -12.44 -13.73
C LYS A 9 -2.23 -13.04 -12.52
N GLY A 10 -3.52 -12.74 -12.38
CA GLY A 10 -4.29 -13.23 -11.23
C GLY A 10 -4.12 -12.37 -9.98
N TYR A 11 -3.55 -11.17 -10.09
CA TYR A 11 -3.38 -10.23 -9.00
C TYR A 11 -3.81 -8.82 -9.38
N VAL A 12 -4.36 -8.14 -8.39
CA VAL A 12 -4.64 -6.73 -8.38
C VAL A 12 -3.58 -6.02 -7.55
N TRP A 13 -3.16 -4.85 -8.01
CA TRP A 13 -2.01 -4.13 -7.49
C TRP A 13 -2.45 -2.77 -6.95
N GLU A 14 -2.04 -2.47 -5.73
CA GLU A 14 -2.13 -1.14 -5.14
C GLU A 14 -0.71 -0.61 -4.95
N VAL A 15 -0.38 0.49 -5.62
CA VAL A 15 0.98 1.04 -5.67
C VAL A 15 0.99 2.41 -5.03
N GLN A 16 1.87 2.59 -4.04
CA GLN A 16 2.32 3.90 -3.61
C GLN A 16 3.60 4.22 -4.37
N GLU A 17 3.55 5.24 -5.23
CA GLU A 17 4.72 5.66 -6.00
C GLU A 17 5.80 6.20 -5.06
N ALA A 18 7.05 5.94 -5.40
CA ALA A 18 8.14 6.51 -4.65
C ALA A 18 8.26 8.02 -4.93
N ALA A 19 8.51 8.78 -3.87
CA ALA A 19 8.78 10.20 -3.95
C ALA A 19 10.29 10.47 -4.00
N ARG A 20 10.64 11.68 -4.44
CA ARG A 20 12.01 12.20 -4.32
C ARG A 20 11.96 13.50 -3.53
N LYS A 21 12.85 13.64 -2.54
CA LYS A 21 13.00 14.90 -1.80
C LYS A 21 13.68 16.01 -2.62
N SER A 22 14.46 15.65 -3.66
CA SER A 22 15.12 16.62 -4.54
C SER A 22 15.39 16.04 -5.93
N LYS A 23 15.68 16.89 -6.93
CA LYS A 23 15.90 16.49 -8.32
C LYS A 23 17.11 15.56 -8.52
N LYS A 24 18.12 15.64 -7.63
CA LYS A 24 19.32 14.78 -7.60
C LYS A 24 19.27 13.68 -6.53
N GLY A 25 18.19 13.62 -5.73
CA GLY A 25 18.04 12.64 -4.67
C GLY A 25 17.61 11.27 -5.19
N ARG A 26 17.93 10.21 -4.44
CA ARG A 26 17.37 8.87 -4.69
C ARG A 26 15.86 8.89 -4.47
N THR A 27 15.16 8.20 -5.35
CA THR A 27 13.76 7.85 -5.22
C THR A 27 13.58 6.93 -4.00
N MET A 28 12.65 7.26 -3.10
CA MET A 28 12.43 6.56 -1.84
C MET A 28 10.94 6.32 -1.60
N GLY A 29 10.61 5.26 -0.86
CA GLY A 29 9.26 5.06 -0.33
C GLY A 29 8.23 4.46 -1.30
N ALA A 30 8.64 3.80 -2.39
CA ALA A 30 7.69 3.01 -3.17
C ALA A 30 7.24 1.80 -2.35
N MET A 31 5.93 1.56 -2.34
CA MET A 31 5.34 0.39 -1.70
C MET A 31 4.31 -0.24 -2.62
N ILE A 32 4.31 -1.57 -2.69
CA ILE A 32 3.43 -2.34 -3.56
C ILE A 32 2.72 -3.39 -2.71
N VAL A 33 1.40 -3.41 -2.80
CA VAL A 33 0.57 -4.48 -2.24
C VAL A 33 -0.07 -5.25 -3.40
N TRP A 34 0.06 -6.57 -3.37
CA TRP A 34 -0.62 -7.48 -4.30
C TRP A 34 -1.75 -8.22 -3.60
N ILE A 35 -2.91 -8.27 -4.25
CA ILE A 35 -4.10 -8.98 -3.77
C ILE A 35 -4.53 -9.93 -4.87
N ARG A 36 -4.70 -11.21 -4.54
CA ARG A 36 -5.10 -12.21 -5.54
C ARG A 36 -6.50 -11.89 -6.08
N GLU A 37 -6.68 -11.99 -7.39
CA GLU A 37 -8.00 -11.87 -8.01
C GLU A 37 -8.97 -12.89 -7.38
N GLY A 38 -10.20 -12.46 -7.10
CA GLY A 38 -11.20 -13.25 -6.36
C GLY A 38 -11.26 -12.95 -4.86
N ILE A 39 -10.25 -12.28 -4.28
CA ILE A 39 -10.34 -11.74 -2.92
C ILE A 39 -11.12 -10.41 -2.99
N GLY A 40 -12.20 -10.31 -2.20
CA GLY A 40 -12.99 -9.08 -2.11
C GLY A 40 -12.11 -7.95 -1.55
N ARG A 41 -12.26 -6.73 -2.05
CA ARG A 41 -11.49 -5.58 -1.56
C ARG A 41 -12.34 -4.33 -1.55
N GLU A 42 -12.13 -3.50 -0.54
CA GLU A 42 -12.72 -2.18 -0.49
C GLU A 42 -11.67 -1.18 -0.96
N LYS A 43 -11.96 -0.46 -2.06
CA LYS A 43 -11.19 0.70 -2.47
C LYS A 43 -11.70 1.90 -1.67
N ASP A 44 -11.45 1.92 -0.37
CA ASP A 44 -11.75 3.12 0.39
C ASP A 44 -10.72 4.19 0.01
N ASP A 45 -11.09 5.06 -0.94
CA ASP A 45 -10.27 6.14 -1.51
C ASP A 45 -9.87 7.20 -0.46
N LYS A 46 -10.29 7.02 0.80
CA LYS A 46 -10.13 7.95 1.93
C LYS A 46 -9.09 7.54 2.97
N GLU A 47 -8.57 6.30 2.96
CA GLU A 47 -7.48 5.97 3.89
C GLU A 47 -6.23 6.75 3.50
N ARG A 48 -5.78 7.63 4.40
CA ARG A 48 -4.65 8.55 4.24
C ARG A 48 -3.49 7.85 3.50
N LYS A 49 -3.24 8.24 2.25
CA LYS A 49 -2.01 7.88 1.53
C LYS A 49 -0.85 8.71 2.10
N GLU A 50 -0.48 8.41 3.34
CA GLU A 50 0.72 8.96 3.94
C GLU A 50 1.95 8.24 3.37
N GLU A 51 3.03 8.99 3.13
CA GLU A 51 4.26 8.41 2.56
C GLU A 51 4.80 7.28 3.45
N GLY A 52 4.89 6.09 2.86
CA GLY A 52 5.31 4.87 3.53
C GLY A 52 4.29 4.27 4.48
N LEU A 53 3.00 4.55 4.30
CA LEU A 53 1.90 3.87 4.98
C LEU A 53 0.77 3.61 3.97
N GLN A 54 0.37 2.35 3.85
CA GLN A 54 -0.69 1.94 2.93
C GLN A 54 -1.59 0.94 3.63
N ALA A 55 -2.87 1.24 3.69
CA ALA A 55 -3.87 0.35 4.23
C ALA A 55 -4.80 -0.13 3.11
N VAL A 56 -5.16 -1.42 3.15
CA VAL A 56 -6.13 -2.01 2.24
C VAL A 56 -7.03 -2.96 3.01
N LYS A 57 -8.34 -2.82 2.86
CA LYS A 57 -9.29 -3.82 3.37
C LYS A 57 -9.52 -4.92 2.36
N VAL A 58 -9.38 -6.16 2.80
CA VAL A 58 -9.63 -7.37 2.00
C VAL A 58 -10.62 -8.28 2.71
N ASN A 59 -11.46 -8.95 1.95
CA ASN A 59 -12.38 -9.96 2.44
C ASN A 59 -11.81 -11.35 2.08
N LEU A 60 -11.48 -12.14 3.10
CA LEU A 60 -10.93 -13.49 2.94
C LEU A 60 -12.00 -14.58 3.10
N GLY A 61 -13.26 -14.26 2.76
CA GLY A 61 -14.43 -15.14 2.86
C GLY A 61 -15.40 -14.62 3.93
N GLU A 62 -15.17 -15.02 5.19
CA GLU A 62 -16.09 -14.77 6.29
C GLU A 62 -15.81 -13.44 7.01
N GLU A 63 -14.60 -12.90 6.88
CA GLU A 63 -14.14 -11.72 7.62
C GLU A 63 -13.44 -10.69 6.73
N TRP A 64 -13.56 -9.43 7.14
CA TRP A 64 -12.83 -8.31 6.58
C TRP A 64 -11.54 -8.07 7.37
N TRP A 65 -10.43 -8.08 6.66
CA TRP A 65 -9.08 -7.85 7.17
C TRP A 65 -8.57 -6.50 6.71
N ARG A 66 -7.96 -5.74 7.62
CA ARG A 66 -7.24 -4.50 7.29
C ARG A 66 -5.75 -4.83 7.19
N LEU A 67 -5.24 -4.90 5.97
CA LEU A 67 -3.81 -5.06 5.68
C LEU A 67 -3.14 -3.70 5.75
N ILE A 68 -2.08 -3.57 6.54
CA ILE A 68 -1.34 -2.32 6.70
C ILE A 68 0.13 -2.57 6.37
N GLY A 69 0.60 -1.97 5.28
CA GLY A 69 2.01 -1.89 4.96
C GLY A 69 2.63 -0.63 5.57
N VAL A 70 3.80 -0.78 6.19
CA VAL A 70 4.55 0.32 6.80
C VAL A 70 5.98 0.27 6.30
N TYR A 71 6.41 1.32 5.61
CA TYR A 71 7.80 1.55 5.26
C TYR A 71 8.48 2.36 6.36
N VAL A 72 9.38 1.75 7.12
CA VAL A 72 10.01 2.37 8.30
C VAL A 72 11.37 2.98 7.93
N ASN A 73 11.52 4.28 8.15
CA ASN A 73 12.76 5.03 8.02
C ASN A 73 13.10 5.76 9.32
N LYS A 74 13.47 4.98 10.34
CA LYS A 74 13.77 5.44 11.72
C LYS A 74 12.60 6.15 12.44
N ASP A 75 11.38 6.00 11.95
CA ASP A 75 10.16 6.67 12.41
C ASP A 75 9.04 5.68 12.79
N LEU A 76 9.42 4.48 13.27
CA LEU A 76 8.47 3.41 13.59
C LEU A 76 7.39 3.82 14.59
N GLU A 77 7.76 4.46 15.71
CA GLU A 77 6.80 4.87 16.75
C GLU A 77 5.75 5.85 16.22
N GLU A 78 6.18 6.84 15.43
CA GLU A 78 5.27 7.81 14.81
C GLU A 78 4.27 7.11 13.89
N LYS A 79 4.75 6.18 13.05
CA LYS A 79 3.88 5.41 12.14
C LYS A 79 2.92 4.50 12.90
N MET A 80 3.38 3.84 13.96
CA MET A 80 2.53 2.97 14.79
C MET A 80 1.44 3.74 15.52
N GLY A 81 1.71 4.99 15.94
CA GLY A 81 0.70 5.86 16.55
C GLY A 81 -0.47 6.17 15.61
N LYS A 82 -0.19 6.34 14.31
CA LYS A 82 -1.18 6.63 13.27
C LYS A 82 -2.05 5.42 12.90
N LEU A 83 -1.68 4.21 13.33
CA LEU A 83 -2.43 2.98 13.06
C LEU A 83 -3.51 2.66 14.11
N ARG A 84 -3.47 3.34 15.26
CA ARG A 84 -4.36 3.07 16.40
C ARG A 84 -5.69 3.84 16.37
N GLU A 85 -5.98 4.57 15.29
CA GLU A 85 -7.32 5.15 15.02
C GLU A 85 -8.27 4.13 14.37
#